data_AF-A0A6L5JS42-F1
#
_entry.id   AF-A0A6L5JS42-F1
#
_cell.length_a   1.000
_cell.length_b   1.000
_cell.length_c   1.000
_cell.angle_alpha   90.00
_cell.angle_beta   90.00
_cell.angle_gamma   90.00
#
_symmetry.space_group_name_H-M   'P 1'
#
loop_
_entity.id
_entity.type
_entity.pdbx_description
1 polymer ?
#
loop_
_entity_poly.entity_id
_entity_poly.type
_entity_poly.pdbx_seq_one_letter_code
_entity_poly.pdbx_strand_id
1 'polypeptide(L)'
;MPEILNVRVEQQLNEVGDEVSAIIAVIRPILYGLLHALKQEVVREVGGYAEVKLFMLPRLYRPGDGDCGICFEYAVHDAIRRRDQPIIEKVNDSMRRYCRVPGQDTSSILFGAEKSGAIQLLETAENLLTDDSRLLTGEQAQPIKLRRYINMLSAAFKKPTTRLALPYSISGLWKADLFLGMRDSDRWVGTTVKINPRHLEGAKGLRIAIVPSQQGRNDRIQVDHGKNLVVCPLPYDGAFMELFYVAWGIVQQFIAADAKLPREVSLPIASHRMVAKLLEDRREFPLIDIIESLAPLAQPELLNSAEAQDRIDTLGDVTPDLTTVIAPVSREIV
;
A
#
# COMPACT_ATOMS: atom_id res chain seq x y z
N MET A 1 19.20 -1.43 41.35
CA MET A 1 18.33 -1.49 40.16
C MET A 1 19.25 -1.81 39.01
N PRO A 2 19.13 -2.96 38.32
CA PRO A 2 20.07 -3.30 37.26
C PRO A 2 19.81 -2.39 36.05
N GLU A 3 20.88 -1.77 35.55
CA GLU A 3 20.87 -0.96 34.33
C GLU A 3 20.63 -1.85 33.12
N ILE A 4 19.65 -1.49 32.29
CA ILE A 4 19.32 -2.20 31.06
C ILE A 4 20.23 -1.66 29.95
N LEU A 5 21.25 -2.43 29.58
CA LEU A 5 22.03 -2.20 28.37
C LEU A 5 21.30 -2.86 27.18
N ASN A 6 20.73 -2.04 26.29
CA ASN A 6 20.10 -2.54 25.07
C ASN A 6 21.17 -2.86 24.02
N VAL A 7 21.52 -4.14 23.87
CA VAL A 7 22.34 -4.61 22.74
C VAL A 7 21.44 -5.32 21.74
N ARG A 8 21.29 -4.74 20.55
CA ARG A 8 20.59 -5.34 19.41
C ARG A 8 21.60 -6.17 18.63
N VAL A 9 21.56 -7.49 18.78
CA VAL A 9 22.30 -8.43 17.94
C VAL A 9 21.28 -9.15 17.06
N GLU A 10 21.35 -8.90 15.76
CA GLU A 10 20.53 -9.60 14.76
C GLU A 10 21.32 -10.82 14.26
N GLN A 11 20.94 -12.00 14.73
CA GLN A 11 21.38 -13.27 14.12
C GLN A 11 20.32 -13.75 13.14
N GLN A 12 20.71 -13.82 11.87
CA GLN A 12 19.86 -14.32 10.80
C GLN A 12 19.74 -15.85 10.88
N LEU A 13 18.53 -16.36 11.10
CA LEU A 13 18.25 -17.79 11.29
C LEU A 13 17.61 -18.49 10.06
N ASN A 14 17.32 -17.77 8.97
CA ASN A 14 16.83 -18.34 7.69
C ASN A 14 17.48 -17.62 6.47
N GLU A 15 17.58 -18.28 5.31
CA GLU A 15 18.00 -17.65 4.05
C GLU A 15 17.16 -16.40 3.77
N VAL A 16 17.82 -15.34 3.26
CA VAL A 16 17.19 -14.06 2.92
C VAL A 16 16.00 -14.33 2.00
N GLY A 17 14.78 -14.00 2.45
CA GLY A 17 13.67 -13.77 1.53
C GLY A 17 14.13 -12.70 0.54
N ASP A 18 14.30 -13.08 -0.72
CA ASP A 18 15.04 -12.32 -1.72
C ASP A 18 14.53 -10.87 -1.84
N GLU A 19 15.41 -9.90 -1.54
CA GLU A 19 15.14 -8.45 -1.60
C GLU A 19 14.52 -8.05 -2.95
N VAL A 20 14.97 -8.69 -4.04
CA VAL A 20 14.43 -8.48 -5.39
C VAL A 20 12.96 -8.88 -5.46
N SER A 21 12.59 -10.03 -4.91
CA SER A 21 11.21 -10.53 -4.84
C SER A 21 10.28 -9.61 -4.02
N ALA A 22 10.77 -9.03 -2.92
CA ALA A 22 10.04 -8.04 -2.13
C ALA A 22 9.83 -6.73 -2.90
N ILE A 23 10.86 -6.23 -3.58
CA ILE A 23 10.75 -5.03 -4.43
C ILE A 23 9.77 -5.27 -5.58
N ILE A 24 9.84 -6.44 -6.24
CA ILE A 24 8.92 -6.81 -7.34
C ILE A 24 7.47 -6.78 -6.86
N ALA A 25 7.18 -7.29 -5.67
CA ALA A 25 5.83 -7.28 -5.10
C ALA A 25 5.24 -5.87 -4.98
N VAL A 26 6.07 -4.85 -4.71
CA VAL A 26 5.62 -3.45 -4.60
C VAL A 26 5.70 -2.68 -5.92
N ILE A 27 6.62 -3.02 -6.83
CA ILE A 27 6.67 -2.42 -8.17
C ILE A 27 5.42 -2.72 -8.98
N ARG A 28 4.88 -3.94 -8.87
CA ARG A 28 3.67 -4.35 -9.61
C ARG A 28 2.50 -3.36 -9.43
N PRO A 29 2.03 -3.06 -8.21
CA PRO A 29 0.98 -2.07 -8.01
C PRO A 29 1.40 -0.63 -8.35
N ILE A 30 2.69 -0.27 -8.25
CA ILE A 30 3.17 1.05 -8.69
C ILE A 30 3.02 1.20 -10.22
N LEU A 31 3.48 0.21 -10.99
CA LEU A 31 3.35 0.21 -12.45
C LEU A 31 1.88 0.20 -12.88
N TYR A 32 1.05 -0.55 -12.17
CA TYR A 32 -0.40 -0.55 -12.37
C TYR A 32 -0.99 0.85 -12.11
N GLY A 33 -0.59 1.51 -11.01
CA GLY A 33 -0.99 2.87 -10.70
C GLY A 33 -0.60 3.88 -11.78
N LEU A 34 0.65 3.81 -12.28
CA LEU A 34 1.12 4.66 -13.37
C LEU A 34 0.37 4.41 -14.69
N LEU A 35 0.10 3.15 -15.03
CA LEU A 35 -0.69 2.79 -16.20
C LEU A 35 -2.08 3.45 -16.14
N HIS A 36 -2.75 3.36 -14.99
CA HIS A 36 -4.09 3.90 -14.81
C HIS A 36 -4.13 5.43 -14.60
N ALA A 37 -3.00 6.04 -14.23
CA ALA A 37 -2.82 7.49 -14.21
C ALA A 37 -2.64 8.10 -15.62
N LEU A 38 -2.43 7.28 -16.66
CA LEU A 38 -2.38 7.79 -18.03
C LEU A 38 -3.73 8.42 -18.43
N LYS A 39 -3.63 9.57 -19.11
CA LYS A 39 -4.81 10.25 -19.66
C LYS A 39 -5.58 9.33 -20.59
N GLN A 40 -6.89 9.25 -20.38
CA GLN A 40 -7.77 8.37 -21.17
C GLN A 40 -7.68 8.63 -22.69
N GLU A 41 -7.48 9.87 -23.12
CA GLU A 41 -7.29 10.20 -24.54
C GLU A 41 -6.02 9.54 -25.11
N VAL A 42 -4.90 9.60 -24.38
CA VAL A 42 -3.63 8.98 -24.77
C VAL A 42 -3.76 7.47 -24.83
N VAL A 43 -4.43 6.87 -23.84
CA VAL A 43 -4.67 5.41 -23.80
C VAL A 43 -5.52 4.95 -24.98
N ARG A 44 -6.52 5.75 -25.39
CA ARG A 44 -7.37 5.43 -26.57
C ARG A 44 -6.57 5.44 -27.87
N GLU A 45 -5.64 6.39 -28.03
CA GLU A 45 -4.77 6.44 -29.22
C GLU A 45 -3.87 5.20 -29.34
N VAL A 46 -3.50 4.59 -28.22
CA VAL A 46 -2.68 3.36 -28.19
C VAL A 46 -3.53 2.09 -28.40
N GLY A 47 -4.85 2.20 -28.40
CA GLY A 47 -5.76 1.05 -28.56
C GLY A 47 -6.33 0.50 -27.25
N GLY A 48 -6.07 1.16 -26.11
CA GLY A 48 -6.55 0.75 -24.79
C GLY A 48 -5.42 0.41 -23.82
N TYR A 49 -5.77 0.18 -22.55
CA TYR A 49 -4.79 -0.13 -21.50
C TYR A 49 -4.00 -1.41 -21.78
N ALA A 50 -4.65 -2.40 -22.39
CA ALA A 50 -4.04 -3.68 -22.76
C ALA A 50 -2.94 -3.56 -23.82
N GLU A 51 -2.91 -2.46 -24.59
CA GLU A 51 -1.94 -2.28 -25.68
C GLU A 51 -0.75 -1.39 -25.26
N VAL A 52 -0.80 -0.79 -24.07
CA VAL A 52 0.27 0.08 -23.58
C VAL A 52 1.50 -0.76 -23.21
N LYS A 53 2.51 -0.74 -24.07
CA LYS A 53 3.80 -1.39 -23.81
C LYS A 53 4.62 -0.62 -22.79
N LEU A 54 5.44 -1.31 -21.99
CA LEU A 54 6.24 -0.67 -20.95
C LEU A 54 7.22 0.37 -21.51
N PHE A 55 7.83 0.13 -22.68
CA PHE A 55 8.73 1.12 -23.29
C PHE A 55 8.03 2.42 -23.69
N MET A 56 6.70 2.40 -23.87
CA MET A 56 5.91 3.58 -24.22
C MET A 56 5.65 4.44 -22.99
N LEU A 57 5.64 3.85 -21.79
CA LEU A 57 5.24 4.53 -20.56
C LEU A 57 5.97 5.87 -20.35
N PRO A 58 7.32 5.99 -20.50
CA PRO A 58 8.02 7.27 -20.37
C PRO A 58 7.57 8.38 -21.32
N ARG A 59 6.97 8.04 -22.47
CA ARG A 59 6.50 8.99 -23.49
C ARG A 59 5.03 9.36 -23.29
N LEU A 60 4.23 8.40 -22.82
CA LEU A 60 2.79 8.58 -22.61
C LEU A 60 2.49 9.24 -21.26
N TYR A 61 3.34 9.01 -20.26
CA TYR A 61 3.25 9.54 -18.91
C TYR A 61 3.83 10.95 -18.82
N ARG A 62 3.14 11.81 -18.08
CA ARG A 62 3.67 13.12 -17.66
C ARG A 62 3.76 13.12 -16.14
N PRO A 63 4.97 13.23 -15.56
CA PRO A 63 5.12 13.30 -14.11
C PRO A 63 4.32 14.45 -13.50
N GLY A 64 3.68 14.18 -12.38
CA GLY A 64 2.94 15.11 -11.56
C GLY A 64 3.13 14.81 -10.07
N ASP A 65 2.94 15.84 -9.25
CA ASP A 65 3.16 15.76 -7.79
C ASP A 65 2.23 14.73 -7.10
N GLY A 66 1.15 14.32 -7.76
CA GLY A 66 0.18 13.34 -7.26
C GLY A 66 0.54 11.87 -7.50
N ASP A 67 1.50 11.56 -8.37
CA ASP A 67 1.71 10.19 -8.85
C ASP A 67 2.18 9.24 -7.75
N CYS A 68 3.03 9.71 -6.84
CA CYS A 68 3.45 8.94 -5.67
C CYS A 68 2.25 8.61 -4.76
N GLY A 69 1.29 9.53 -4.62
CA GLY A 69 0.05 9.29 -3.87
C GLY A 69 -0.84 8.24 -4.51
N ILE A 70 -1.05 8.32 -5.84
CA ILE A 70 -1.82 7.33 -6.60
C ILE A 70 -1.18 5.94 -6.50
N CYS A 71 0.14 5.87 -6.71
CA CYS A 71 0.86 4.60 -6.63
C CYS A 71 0.83 4.01 -5.21
N PHE A 72 0.84 4.87 -4.18
CA PHE A 72 0.69 4.45 -2.80
C PHE A 72 -0.69 3.85 -2.52
N GLU A 73 -1.77 4.46 -3.04
CA GLU A 73 -3.13 3.91 -2.95
C GLU A 73 -3.22 2.50 -3.55
N TYR A 74 -2.65 2.30 -4.74
CA TYR A 74 -2.59 0.98 -5.38
C TYR A 74 -1.75 -0.02 -4.59
N ALA A 75 -0.59 0.39 -4.07
CA ALA A 75 0.29 -0.48 -3.29
C ALA A 75 -0.39 -0.96 -2.01
N VAL A 76 -1.09 -0.08 -1.30
CA VAL A 76 -1.86 -0.43 -0.10
C VAL A 76 -3.02 -1.37 -0.44
N HIS A 77 -3.76 -1.07 -1.51
CA HIS A 77 -4.85 -1.94 -1.97
C HIS A 77 -4.37 -3.35 -2.31
N ASP A 78 -3.31 -3.46 -3.10
CA ASP A 78 -2.71 -4.73 -3.49
C ASP A 78 -2.20 -5.53 -2.29
N ALA A 79 -1.52 -4.87 -1.34
CA ALA A 79 -1.00 -5.53 -0.16
C ALA A 79 -2.12 -6.10 0.73
N ILE A 80 -3.25 -5.38 0.86
CA ILE A 80 -4.45 -5.90 1.53
C ILE A 80 -5.01 -7.12 0.78
N ARG A 81 -5.09 -7.06 -0.56
CA ARG A 81 -5.62 -8.17 -1.37
C ARG A 81 -4.74 -9.42 -1.30
N ARG A 82 -3.42 -9.26 -1.21
CA ARG A 82 -2.45 -10.34 -1.00
C ARG A 82 -2.37 -10.83 0.44
N ARG A 83 -3.08 -10.18 1.38
CA ARG A 83 -3.02 -10.46 2.82
C ARG A 83 -1.62 -10.34 3.38
N ASP A 84 -0.90 -9.30 2.97
CA ASP A 84 0.40 -8.97 3.53
C ASP A 84 0.29 -8.75 5.04
N GLN A 85 0.92 -9.61 5.83
CA GLN A 85 0.60 -9.84 7.23
C GLN A 85 0.71 -8.56 8.10
N PRO A 86 1.83 -7.82 8.11
CA PRO A 86 1.92 -6.60 8.93
C PRO A 86 0.94 -5.49 8.50
N ILE A 87 0.45 -5.49 7.26
CA ILE A 87 -0.53 -4.50 6.79
C ILE A 87 -1.94 -4.96 7.14
N ILE A 88 -2.27 -6.23 6.88
CA ILE A 88 -3.61 -6.77 7.14
C ILE A 88 -3.91 -6.74 8.64
N GLU A 89 -2.94 -7.02 9.50
CA GLU A 89 -3.10 -6.94 10.96
C GLU A 89 -3.45 -5.52 11.42
N LYS A 90 -2.72 -4.51 10.95
CA LYS A 90 -2.99 -3.10 11.26
C LYS A 90 -4.34 -2.64 10.76
N VAL A 91 -4.69 -3.01 9.54
CA VAL A 91 -5.98 -2.67 8.92
C VAL A 91 -7.11 -3.37 9.69
N ASN A 92 -6.94 -4.64 10.05
CA ASN A 92 -7.90 -5.41 10.85
C ASN A 92 -8.10 -4.79 12.22
N ASP A 93 -7.03 -4.42 12.92
CA ASP A 93 -7.12 -3.78 14.22
C ASP A 93 -7.83 -2.43 14.14
N SER A 94 -7.53 -1.62 13.12
CA SER A 94 -8.21 -0.35 12.85
C SER A 94 -9.71 -0.54 12.63
N MET A 95 -10.10 -1.54 11.84
CA MET A 95 -11.51 -1.85 11.58
C MET A 95 -12.23 -2.44 12.80
N ARG A 96 -11.68 -3.49 13.42
CA ARG A 96 -12.35 -4.25 14.48
C ARG A 96 -12.37 -3.50 15.80
N ARG A 97 -11.22 -2.98 16.25
CA ARG A 97 -11.09 -2.37 17.58
C ARG A 97 -11.65 -0.95 17.62
N TYR A 98 -11.38 -0.16 16.59
CA TYR A 98 -11.69 1.28 16.60
C TYR A 98 -12.93 1.65 15.79
N CYS A 99 -13.27 0.87 14.75
CA CYS A 99 -14.47 1.09 13.95
C CYS A 99 -15.61 0.09 14.25
N ARG A 100 -15.35 -0.93 15.08
CA ARG A 100 -16.31 -1.97 15.46
C ARG A 100 -16.92 -2.69 14.24
N VAL A 101 -16.14 -2.84 13.16
CA VAL A 101 -16.55 -3.64 12.00
C VAL A 101 -16.52 -5.11 12.40
N PRO A 102 -17.66 -5.84 12.39
CA PRO A 102 -17.68 -7.27 12.68
C PRO A 102 -17.03 -8.07 11.54
N GLY A 103 -16.55 -9.28 11.84
CA GLY A 103 -15.99 -10.21 10.85
C GLY A 103 -14.47 -10.35 10.91
N GLN A 104 -13.94 -11.17 10.00
CA GLN A 104 -12.52 -11.54 9.90
C GLN A 104 -11.98 -11.54 8.48
N ASP A 105 -12.84 -11.62 7.46
CA ASP A 105 -12.41 -11.76 6.06
C ASP A 105 -12.20 -10.38 5.42
N THR A 106 -11.08 -9.75 5.73
CA THR A 106 -10.78 -8.40 5.26
C THR A 106 -10.58 -8.33 3.76
N SER A 107 -11.18 -7.30 3.17
CA SER A 107 -11.04 -6.97 1.77
C SER A 107 -11.03 -5.46 1.56
N SER A 108 -10.70 -5.06 0.34
CA SER A 108 -10.72 -3.66 -0.05
C SER A 108 -11.25 -3.48 -1.47
N ILE A 109 -11.88 -2.33 -1.71
CA ILE A 109 -12.31 -1.86 -3.03
C ILE A 109 -11.62 -0.53 -3.28
N LEU A 110 -10.79 -0.44 -4.32
CA LEU A 110 -10.09 0.79 -4.68
C LEU A 110 -11.03 1.80 -5.33
N PHE A 111 -10.92 3.04 -4.87
CA PHE A 111 -11.82 4.16 -5.12
C PHE A 111 -11.05 5.47 -5.36
N GLY A 112 -9.83 5.46 -5.91
CA GLY A 112 -8.96 6.65 -5.89
C GLY A 112 -8.26 7.04 -7.19
N ALA A 113 -8.12 6.12 -8.16
CA ALA A 113 -7.37 6.42 -9.38
C ALA A 113 -8.23 7.16 -10.42
N GLU A 114 -7.68 8.17 -11.07
CA GLU A 114 -8.33 9.05 -12.06
C GLU A 114 -9.27 8.34 -13.05
N LYS A 115 -10.20 9.12 -13.67
CA LYS A 115 -11.15 8.87 -14.80
C LYS A 115 -11.45 7.41 -15.27
N SER A 116 -10.48 6.51 -15.37
CA SER A 116 -10.60 5.06 -15.55
C SER A 116 -10.94 4.27 -14.28
N GLY A 117 -10.57 4.74 -13.08
CA GLY A 117 -10.80 4.05 -11.82
C GLY A 117 -12.28 3.78 -11.52
N ALA A 118 -13.19 4.55 -12.10
CA ALA A 118 -14.63 4.28 -12.08
C ALA A 118 -15.01 2.91 -12.66
N ILE A 119 -14.28 2.40 -13.65
CA ILE A 119 -14.55 1.10 -14.27
C ILE A 119 -14.03 -0.03 -13.37
N GLN A 120 -12.77 0.06 -12.92
CA GLN A 120 -12.17 -0.91 -12.00
C GLN A 120 -12.95 -1.02 -10.68
N LEU A 121 -13.44 0.12 -10.19
CA LEU A 121 -14.32 0.25 -9.05
C LEU A 121 -15.64 -0.49 -9.24
N LEU A 122 -16.30 -0.32 -10.39
CA LEU A 122 -17.57 -1.00 -10.66
C LEU A 122 -17.35 -2.52 -10.75
N GLU A 123 -16.32 -2.95 -11.46
CA GLU A 123 -15.99 -4.38 -11.59
C GLU A 123 -15.65 -5.01 -10.23
N THR A 124 -14.83 -4.35 -9.41
CA THR A 124 -14.47 -4.87 -8.08
C THR A 124 -15.66 -4.84 -7.12
N ALA A 125 -16.46 -3.77 -7.15
CA ALA A 125 -17.63 -3.63 -6.30
C ALA A 125 -18.76 -4.60 -6.69
N GLU A 126 -18.98 -4.88 -7.97
CA GLU A 126 -19.98 -5.86 -8.43
C GLU A 126 -19.69 -7.26 -7.90
N ASN A 127 -18.41 -7.61 -7.80
CA ASN A 127 -17.94 -8.91 -7.31
C ASN A 127 -17.91 -9.02 -5.78
N LEU A 128 -17.71 -7.92 -5.06
CA LEU A 128 -17.52 -7.93 -3.60
C LEU A 128 -18.73 -7.44 -2.80
N LEU A 129 -19.55 -6.54 -3.35
CA LEU A 129 -20.71 -6.00 -2.65
C LEU A 129 -21.96 -6.82 -2.92
N THR A 130 -22.71 -7.12 -1.88
CA THR A 130 -24.06 -7.66 -1.97
C THR A 130 -25.11 -6.54 -1.82
N ASP A 131 -26.39 -6.87 -2.03
CA ASP A 131 -27.49 -5.93 -1.80
C ASP A 131 -27.67 -5.54 -0.32
N ASP A 132 -27.01 -6.26 0.59
CA ASP A 132 -27.00 -6.01 2.03
C ASP A 132 -25.70 -5.39 2.53
N SER A 133 -24.74 -5.08 1.65
CA SER A 133 -23.49 -4.41 2.01
C SER A 133 -23.77 -3.08 2.68
N ARG A 134 -23.32 -2.94 3.93
CA ARG A 134 -23.59 -1.75 4.75
C ARG A 134 -22.34 -0.94 5.04
N LEU A 135 -22.44 0.37 4.85
CA LEU A 135 -21.38 1.31 5.18
C LEU A 135 -21.52 1.82 6.62
N LEU A 136 -20.47 1.62 7.41
CA LEU A 136 -20.34 2.11 8.78
C LEU A 136 -19.63 3.47 8.77
N THR A 137 -20.36 4.53 9.10
CA THR A 137 -19.86 5.91 9.09
C THR A 137 -19.37 6.40 10.45
N GLY A 138 -19.60 5.61 11.51
CA GLY A 138 -19.33 5.99 12.90
C GLY A 138 -20.40 6.87 13.55
N GLU A 139 -21.44 7.26 12.81
CA GLU A 139 -22.57 8.03 13.34
C GLU A 139 -23.66 7.11 13.92
N GLN A 140 -24.44 7.62 14.89
CA GLN A 140 -25.62 6.94 15.44
C GLN A 140 -26.79 7.01 14.45
N ALA A 141 -26.63 6.36 13.30
CA ALA A 141 -27.65 6.26 12.26
C ALA A 141 -27.67 4.84 11.69
N GLN A 142 -28.77 4.46 11.04
CA GLN A 142 -28.83 3.17 10.36
C GLN A 142 -27.79 3.14 9.22
N PRO A 143 -26.87 2.15 9.21
CA PRO A 143 -25.89 2.01 8.14
C PRO A 143 -26.55 1.89 6.77
N ILE A 144 -26.13 2.75 5.83
CA ILE A 144 -26.69 2.79 4.49
C ILE A 144 -26.21 1.58 3.66
N LYS A 145 -27.01 1.19 2.66
CA LYS A 145 -26.66 0.12 1.72
C LYS A 145 -25.68 0.65 0.66
N LEU A 146 -24.41 0.26 0.73
CA LEU A 146 -23.33 0.78 -0.11
C LEU A 146 -23.57 0.51 -1.61
N ARG A 147 -23.98 -0.71 -1.98
CA ARG A 147 -24.24 -1.13 -3.36
C ARG A 147 -25.23 -0.21 -4.09
N ARG A 148 -26.25 0.31 -3.38
CA ARG A 148 -27.25 1.23 -3.95
C ARG A 148 -26.67 2.57 -4.39
N TYR A 149 -25.58 3.01 -3.77
CA TYR A 149 -24.98 4.31 -4.03
C TYR A 149 -23.68 4.22 -4.84
N ILE A 150 -23.23 3.03 -5.21
CA ILE A 150 -21.93 2.83 -5.87
C ILE A 150 -21.80 3.61 -7.19
N ASN A 151 -22.86 3.57 -8.02
CA ASN A 151 -22.93 4.31 -9.29
C ASN A 151 -22.96 5.82 -9.07
N MET A 152 -23.69 6.27 -8.04
CA MET A 152 -23.79 7.68 -7.69
C MET A 152 -22.48 8.22 -7.13
N LEU A 153 -21.78 7.43 -6.30
CA LEU A 153 -20.46 7.74 -5.79
C LEU A 153 -19.47 7.85 -6.95
N SER A 154 -19.40 6.84 -7.82
CA SER A 154 -18.56 6.84 -9.03
C SER A 154 -18.77 8.10 -9.89
N ALA A 155 -20.02 8.54 -10.06
CA ALA A 155 -20.34 9.78 -10.76
C ALA A 155 -19.93 11.05 -9.97
N ALA A 156 -20.10 11.06 -8.65
CA ALA A 156 -19.77 12.18 -7.76
C ALA A 156 -18.28 12.52 -7.71
N PHE A 157 -17.38 11.54 -7.95
CA PHE A 157 -15.96 11.81 -8.12
C PHE A 157 -15.70 12.77 -9.28
N LYS A 158 -16.34 12.51 -10.43
CA LYS A 158 -16.15 13.26 -11.67
C LYS A 158 -16.94 14.56 -11.73
N LYS A 159 -18.15 14.58 -11.14
CA LYS A 159 -19.11 15.68 -11.31
C LYS A 159 -19.44 16.34 -9.97
N PRO A 160 -19.01 17.60 -9.75
CA PRO A 160 -19.35 18.35 -8.53
C PRO A 160 -20.85 18.44 -8.27
N THR A 161 -21.68 18.54 -9.32
CA THR A 161 -23.13 18.61 -9.20
C THR A 161 -23.74 17.33 -8.62
N THR A 162 -23.17 16.15 -8.92
CA THR A 162 -23.65 14.87 -8.39
C THR A 162 -23.30 14.71 -6.91
N ARG A 163 -22.26 15.39 -6.40
CA ARG A 163 -21.90 15.38 -4.97
C ARG A 163 -23.04 15.91 -4.09
N LEU A 164 -23.82 16.87 -4.60
CA LEU A 164 -24.96 17.47 -3.89
C LEU A 164 -26.13 16.49 -3.73
N ALA A 165 -26.19 15.44 -4.55
CA ALA A 165 -27.24 14.42 -4.49
C ALA A 165 -26.93 13.29 -3.49
N LEU A 166 -25.71 13.25 -2.94
CA LEU A 166 -25.35 12.22 -1.96
C LEU A 166 -26.10 12.45 -0.63
N PRO A 167 -26.60 11.38 0.02
CA PRO A 167 -27.19 11.48 1.35
C PRO A 167 -26.24 12.15 2.34
N TYR A 168 -26.81 12.88 3.31
CA TYR A 168 -26.05 13.64 4.30
C TYR A 168 -24.95 12.82 5.00
N SER A 169 -25.26 11.59 5.43
CA SER A 169 -24.33 10.70 6.15
C SER A 169 -23.13 10.25 5.32
N ILE A 170 -23.19 10.38 3.99
CA ILE A 170 -22.11 10.01 3.06
C ILE A 170 -21.76 11.11 2.07
N SER A 171 -22.12 12.36 2.36
CA SER A 171 -21.91 13.48 1.44
C SER A 171 -20.43 13.78 1.17
N GLY A 172 -19.53 13.26 2.01
CA GLY A 172 -18.09 13.37 1.88
C GLY A 172 -17.41 12.13 1.27
N LEU A 173 -18.16 11.07 0.98
CA LEU A 173 -17.60 9.77 0.60
C LEU A 173 -16.98 9.75 -0.80
N TRP A 174 -17.26 10.77 -1.62
CA TRP A 174 -16.53 11.02 -2.87
C TRP A 174 -15.05 11.40 -2.66
N LYS A 175 -14.60 11.58 -1.41
CA LYS A 175 -13.19 11.74 -1.05
C LYS A 175 -12.51 10.43 -0.62
N ALA A 176 -13.26 9.31 -0.57
CA ALA A 176 -12.69 8.02 -0.21
C ALA A 176 -11.77 7.55 -1.32
N ASP A 177 -10.61 7.02 -0.96
CA ASP A 177 -9.65 6.40 -1.89
C ASP A 177 -9.82 4.88 -1.88
N LEU A 178 -10.34 4.31 -0.78
CA LEU A 178 -10.65 2.88 -0.62
C LEU A 178 -11.99 2.71 0.13
N PHE A 179 -12.64 1.57 -0.07
CA PHE A 179 -13.48 0.97 0.96
C PHE A 179 -12.75 -0.20 1.56
N LEU A 180 -12.64 -0.22 2.88
CA LEU A 180 -12.22 -1.42 3.61
C LEU A 180 -13.46 -2.12 4.14
N GLY A 181 -13.46 -3.44 4.13
CA GLY A 181 -14.59 -4.19 4.66
C GLY A 181 -14.25 -5.61 5.06
N MET A 182 -15.23 -6.23 5.71
CA MET A 182 -15.22 -7.63 6.12
C MET A 182 -16.26 -8.36 5.27
N ARG A 183 -15.82 -9.27 4.39
CA ARG A 183 -16.70 -9.96 3.43
C ARG A 183 -17.70 -10.88 4.13
N ASP A 184 -17.28 -11.48 5.24
CA ASP A 184 -18.08 -12.41 6.03
C ASP A 184 -19.22 -11.71 6.79
N SER A 185 -19.05 -10.46 7.19
CA SER A 185 -20.11 -9.67 7.84
C SER A 185 -20.83 -8.70 6.89
N ASP A 186 -20.29 -8.52 5.69
CA ASP A 186 -20.70 -7.56 4.68
C ASP A 186 -20.84 -6.12 5.23
N ARG A 187 -19.80 -5.70 5.95
CA ARG A 187 -19.66 -4.37 6.53
C ARG A 187 -18.43 -3.69 5.97
N TRP A 188 -18.62 -2.43 5.59
CA TRP A 188 -17.62 -1.62 4.90
C TRP A 188 -17.45 -0.27 5.59
N VAL A 189 -16.30 0.35 5.43
CA VAL A 189 -15.96 1.69 5.92
C VAL A 189 -15.31 2.49 4.81
N GLY A 190 -15.63 3.77 4.73
CA GLY A 190 -14.97 4.69 3.83
C GLY A 190 -13.56 4.99 4.34
N THR A 191 -12.57 4.84 3.46
CA THR A 191 -11.16 4.95 3.82
C THR A 191 -10.48 5.96 2.91
N THR A 192 -9.72 6.87 3.51
CA THR A 192 -8.78 7.72 2.77
C THR A 192 -7.37 7.19 2.95
N VAL A 193 -6.56 7.27 1.90
CA VAL A 193 -5.16 6.91 1.89
C VAL A 193 -4.38 8.14 1.45
N LYS A 194 -3.38 8.54 2.23
CA LYS A 194 -2.57 9.72 1.90
C LYS A 194 -1.11 9.43 2.17
N ILE A 195 -0.28 9.57 1.13
CA ILE A 195 1.18 9.48 1.26
C ILE A 195 1.75 10.61 2.13
N ASN A 196 1.04 11.73 2.25
CA ASN A 196 1.38 12.81 3.18
C ASN A 196 0.28 12.94 4.25
N PRO A 197 0.55 12.61 5.52
CA PRO A 197 -0.41 12.74 6.62
C PRO A 197 -0.99 14.15 6.78
N ARG A 198 -0.26 15.19 6.37
CA ARG A 198 -0.72 16.59 6.44
C ARG A 198 -1.90 16.87 5.52
N HIS A 199 -2.09 16.07 4.48
CA HIS A 199 -3.20 16.19 3.53
C HIS A 199 -4.45 15.44 4.01
N LEU A 200 -4.44 14.86 5.21
CA LEU A 200 -5.62 14.21 5.76
C LEU A 200 -6.72 15.22 6.06
N GLU A 201 -7.88 14.99 5.46
CA GLU A 201 -9.10 15.74 5.71
C GLU A 201 -10.20 14.80 6.21
N GLY A 202 -10.95 15.24 7.21
CA GLY A 202 -12.18 14.57 7.61
C GLY A 202 -13.30 14.81 6.60
N ALA A 203 -14.17 13.83 6.42
CA ALA A 203 -15.39 13.99 5.63
C ALA A 203 -16.48 13.01 6.07
N LYS A 204 -17.74 13.36 5.88
CA LYS A 204 -18.87 12.48 6.21
C LYS A 204 -18.82 11.20 5.39
N GLY A 205 -18.92 10.08 6.08
CA GLY A 205 -18.80 8.74 5.50
C GLY A 205 -17.38 8.17 5.52
N LEU A 206 -16.35 8.98 5.74
CA LEU A 206 -14.98 8.49 5.98
C LEU A 206 -14.82 8.09 7.44
N ARG A 207 -14.03 7.03 7.67
CA ARG A 207 -13.79 6.50 9.01
C ARG A 207 -12.36 6.05 9.25
N ILE A 208 -11.65 5.56 8.24
CA ILE A 208 -10.25 5.15 8.37
C ILE A 208 -9.36 6.05 7.49
N ALA A 209 -8.18 6.38 8.00
CA ALA A 209 -7.12 7.04 7.25
C ALA A 209 -5.86 6.16 7.27
N ILE A 210 -5.39 5.71 6.11
CA ILE A 210 -4.12 4.99 5.99
C ILE A 210 -3.04 5.99 5.55
N VAL A 211 -1.96 6.04 6.31
CA VAL A 211 -0.84 6.97 6.07
C VAL A 211 0.48 6.29 6.37
N PRO A 212 1.62 6.76 5.82
CA PRO A 212 2.91 6.29 6.27
C PRO A 212 3.22 6.75 7.70
N SER A 213 3.83 5.87 8.49
CA SER A 213 4.64 6.31 9.63
C SER A 213 5.94 6.94 9.13
N GLN A 214 6.56 7.78 9.94
CA GLN A 214 7.89 8.32 9.65
C GLN A 214 8.95 7.42 10.26
N GLN A 215 10.13 7.39 9.64
CA GLN A 215 11.30 6.69 10.16
C GLN A 215 11.57 7.05 11.63
N GLY A 216 11.77 6.03 12.48
CA GLY A 216 12.03 6.21 13.90
C GLY A 216 10.85 6.75 14.72
N ARG A 217 9.64 6.83 14.14
CA ARG A 217 8.42 7.20 14.88
C ARG A 217 7.55 5.97 15.13
N ASN A 218 6.75 6.04 16.19
CA ASN A 218 5.74 5.01 16.42
C ASN A 218 4.70 5.03 15.29
N ASP A 219 4.14 3.86 15.06
CA ASP A 219 3.14 3.55 14.06
C ASP A 219 1.81 3.13 14.72
N ARG A 220 1.58 3.55 15.97
CA ARG A 220 0.38 3.21 16.73
C ARG A 220 -0.86 3.80 16.07
N ILE A 221 -1.93 3.01 16.04
CA ILE A 221 -3.25 3.46 15.60
C ILE A 221 -3.76 4.55 16.55
N GLN A 222 -4.25 5.65 15.98
CA GLN A 222 -4.73 6.82 16.72
C GLN A 222 -6.14 7.19 16.25
N VAL A 223 -6.93 7.80 17.14
CA VAL A 223 -8.25 8.31 16.78
C VAL A 223 -8.20 9.83 16.74
N ASP A 224 -8.41 10.40 15.55
CA ASP A 224 -8.62 11.83 15.37
C ASP A 224 -10.14 12.12 15.46
N HIS A 225 -10.57 12.54 16.64
CA HIS A 225 -11.96 12.90 16.90
C HIS A 225 -12.42 14.13 16.10
N GLY A 226 -11.52 15.06 15.80
CA GLY A 226 -11.84 16.27 15.04
C GLY A 226 -12.17 15.97 13.58
N LYS A 227 -11.49 14.99 13.00
CA LYS A 227 -11.75 14.52 11.62
C LYS A 227 -12.70 13.32 11.54
N ASN A 228 -13.09 12.75 12.68
CA ASN A 228 -13.82 11.48 12.78
C ASN A 228 -13.07 10.31 12.09
N LEU A 229 -11.73 10.29 12.16
CA LEU A 229 -10.89 9.31 11.50
C LEU A 229 -10.13 8.44 12.51
N VAL A 230 -10.06 7.15 12.23
CA VAL A 230 -9.07 6.24 12.80
C VAL A 230 -7.85 6.28 11.90
N VAL A 231 -6.77 6.88 12.38
CA VAL A 231 -5.50 6.97 11.67
C VAL A 231 -4.73 5.68 11.89
N CYS A 232 -4.46 4.99 10.79
CA CYS A 232 -3.75 3.72 10.69
C CYS A 232 -2.39 3.95 10.00
N PRO A 233 -1.31 4.19 10.77
CA PRO A 233 0.03 4.36 10.19
C PRO A 233 0.59 3.02 9.72
N LEU A 234 1.11 2.97 8.49
CA LEU A 234 1.88 1.84 7.96
C LEU A 234 3.35 1.97 8.36
N PRO A 235 4.01 0.88 8.81
CA PRO A 235 5.35 0.93 9.38
C PRO A 235 6.43 1.25 8.34
N TYR A 236 7.51 1.90 8.79
CA TYR A 236 8.64 2.32 7.96
C TYR A 236 9.87 1.45 8.14
N ASP A 237 10.42 1.39 9.36
CA ASP A 237 11.74 0.83 9.64
C ASP A 237 11.80 -0.69 9.34
N GLY A 238 12.43 -1.07 8.21
CA GLY A 238 12.50 -2.47 7.74
C GLY A 238 11.16 -3.03 7.28
N ALA A 239 10.22 -2.17 6.88
CA ALA A 239 8.84 -2.55 6.61
C ALA A 239 8.27 -1.95 5.32
N PHE A 240 6.94 -1.99 5.18
CA PHE A 240 6.25 -1.68 3.92
C PHE A 240 6.61 -0.33 3.32
N MET A 241 6.74 0.73 4.14
CA MET A 241 7.01 2.06 3.58
C MET A 241 8.42 2.18 2.99
N GLU A 242 9.42 1.54 3.60
CA GLU A 242 10.77 1.51 3.06
C GLU A 242 10.81 0.81 1.69
N LEU A 243 10.18 -0.37 1.59
CA LEU A 243 10.04 -1.09 0.32
C LEU A 243 9.27 -0.27 -0.72
N PHE A 244 8.21 0.44 -0.32
CA PHE A 244 7.46 1.32 -1.20
C PHE A 244 8.32 2.44 -1.77
N TYR A 245 9.07 3.16 -0.94
CA TYR A 245 9.92 4.25 -1.42
C TYR A 245 11.09 3.75 -2.27
N VAL A 246 11.67 2.59 -1.95
CA VAL A 246 12.68 1.93 -2.77
C VAL A 246 12.12 1.59 -4.16
N ALA A 247 10.98 0.87 -4.20
CA ALA A 247 10.31 0.48 -5.42
C ALA A 247 9.91 1.69 -6.27
N TRP A 248 9.35 2.72 -5.64
CA TRP A 248 9.00 3.99 -6.29
C TRP A 248 10.23 4.66 -6.90
N GLY A 249 11.34 4.75 -6.16
CA GLY A 249 12.59 5.31 -6.66
C GLY A 249 13.14 4.54 -7.86
N ILE A 250 13.08 3.20 -7.85
CA ILE A 250 13.48 2.36 -8.98
C ILE A 250 12.66 2.69 -10.22
N VAL A 251 11.32 2.74 -10.09
CA VAL A 251 10.42 3.06 -11.19
C VAL A 251 10.69 4.47 -11.73
N GLN A 252 10.89 5.46 -10.86
CA GLN A 252 11.23 6.82 -11.29
C GLN A 252 12.51 6.86 -12.12
N GLN A 253 13.58 6.21 -11.67
CA GLN A 253 14.85 6.17 -12.39
C GLN A 253 14.73 5.38 -13.70
N PHE A 254 13.98 4.28 -13.71
CA PHE A 254 13.72 3.47 -14.91
C PHE A 254 12.95 4.26 -15.98
N ILE A 255 11.93 5.02 -15.57
CA ILE A 255 11.19 5.91 -16.47
C ILE A 255 12.07 7.05 -16.98
N ALA A 256 12.86 7.67 -16.10
CA ALA A 256 13.81 8.72 -16.49
C ALA A 256 14.88 8.21 -17.48
N ALA A 257 15.22 6.93 -17.42
CA ALA A 257 16.10 6.25 -18.36
C ALA A 257 15.40 5.79 -19.66
N ASP A 258 14.18 6.27 -19.96
CA ASP A 258 13.38 5.85 -21.12
C ASP A 258 13.15 4.33 -21.13
N ALA A 259 12.70 3.79 -19.99
CA ALA A 259 12.45 2.36 -19.77
C ALA A 259 13.66 1.46 -20.11
N LYS A 260 14.86 1.97 -19.84
CA LYS A 260 16.14 1.24 -19.90
C LYS A 260 16.68 1.03 -18.50
N LEU A 261 17.62 0.12 -18.37
CA LEU A 261 18.42 -0.01 -17.15
C LEU A 261 19.11 1.35 -16.86
N PRO A 262 18.83 1.99 -15.71
CA PRO A 262 19.49 3.23 -15.34
C PRO A 262 20.99 3.05 -15.13
N ARG A 263 21.75 4.14 -15.24
CA ARG A 263 23.18 4.13 -14.91
C ARG A 263 23.38 3.76 -13.45
N GLU A 264 24.52 3.17 -13.13
CA GLU A 264 24.87 2.79 -11.75
C GLU A 264 24.84 3.97 -10.76
N VAL A 265 25.20 5.17 -11.20
CA VAL A 265 25.08 6.38 -10.37
C VAL A 265 23.62 6.71 -9.99
N SER A 266 22.65 6.32 -10.82
CA SER A 266 21.22 6.53 -10.57
C SER A 266 20.61 5.41 -9.72
N LEU A 267 21.10 4.17 -9.89
CA LEU A 267 20.72 3.00 -9.09
C LEU A 267 21.98 2.24 -8.65
N PRO A 268 22.62 2.64 -7.53
CA PRO A 268 23.91 2.09 -7.10
C PRO A 268 23.81 0.70 -6.47
N ILE A 269 22.62 0.29 -6.03
CA ILE A 269 22.39 -1.00 -5.38
C ILE A 269 22.15 -2.07 -6.46
N ALA A 270 22.81 -3.23 -6.32
CA ALA A 270 22.78 -4.30 -7.32
C ALA A 270 21.39 -4.93 -7.48
N SER A 271 20.68 -5.19 -6.39
CA SER A 271 19.30 -5.73 -6.41
C SER A 271 18.33 -4.77 -7.11
N HIS A 272 18.46 -3.47 -6.87
CA HIS A 272 17.65 -2.44 -7.56
C HIS A 272 17.87 -2.45 -9.07
N ARG A 273 19.13 -2.60 -9.51
CA ARG A 273 19.47 -2.74 -10.93
C ARG A 273 18.95 -4.04 -11.53
N MET A 274 19.00 -5.14 -10.79
CA MET A 274 18.44 -6.42 -11.22
C MET A 274 16.94 -6.30 -11.48
N VAL A 275 16.20 -5.65 -10.59
CA VAL A 275 14.76 -5.37 -10.78
C VAL A 275 14.53 -4.49 -12.01
N ALA A 276 15.28 -3.40 -12.17
CA ALA A 276 15.18 -2.54 -13.35
C ALA A 276 15.52 -3.29 -14.65
N LYS A 277 16.47 -4.25 -14.58
CA LYS A 277 16.84 -5.11 -15.70
C LYS A 277 15.72 -6.06 -16.09
N LEU A 278 15.04 -6.68 -15.11
CA LEU A 278 13.86 -7.52 -15.36
C LEU A 278 12.74 -6.76 -16.09
N LEU A 279 12.56 -5.48 -15.76
CA LEU A 279 11.63 -4.58 -16.45
C LEU A 279 12.10 -4.25 -17.87
N GLU A 280 13.38 -3.90 -18.05
CA GLU A 280 13.96 -3.62 -19.38
C GLU A 280 13.82 -4.82 -20.32
N ASP A 281 14.12 -6.02 -19.86
CA ASP A 281 14.08 -7.25 -20.67
C ASP A 281 12.68 -7.56 -21.19
N ARG A 282 11.65 -7.03 -20.54
CA ARG A 282 10.24 -7.22 -20.91
C ARG A 282 9.61 -5.97 -21.54
N ARG A 283 10.38 -4.91 -21.77
CA ARG A 283 9.82 -3.59 -22.13
C ARG A 283 8.96 -3.55 -23.41
N GLU A 284 9.15 -4.52 -24.31
CA GLU A 284 8.45 -4.64 -25.59
C GLU A 284 7.05 -5.28 -25.49
N PHE A 285 6.72 -5.83 -24.32
CA PHE A 285 5.42 -6.43 -24.03
C PHE A 285 4.45 -5.40 -23.44
N PRO A 286 3.13 -5.64 -23.54
CA PRO A 286 2.13 -4.90 -22.79
C PRO A 286 2.45 -4.84 -21.29
N LEU A 287 2.27 -3.66 -20.70
CA LEU A 287 2.57 -3.44 -19.29
C LEU A 287 1.70 -4.31 -18.37
N ILE A 288 0.45 -4.57 -18.74
CA ILE A 288 -0.43 -5.43 -17.98
C ILE A 288 0.12 -6.86 -17.91
N ASP A 289 0.56 -7.42 -19.04
CA ASP A 289 1.16 -8.75 -19.12
C ASP A 289 2.45 -8.83 -18.30
N ILE A 290 3.24 -7.75 -18.28
CA ILE A 290 4.45 -7.68 -17.47
C ILE A 290 4.10 -7.75 -15.99
N ILE A 291 3.13 -6.95 -15.52
CA ILE A 291 2.68 -6.93 -14.13
C ILE A 291 2.19 -8.33 -13.68
N GLU A 292 1.49 -9.04 -14.56
CA GLU A 292 1.04 -10.41 -14.32
C GLU A 292 2.22 -11.41 -14.32
N SER A 293 3.14 -11.30 -15.29
CA SER A 293 4.32 -12.17 -15.40
C SER A 293 5.28 -12.05 -14.22
N LEU A 294 5.28 -10.91 -13.53
CA LEU A 294 6.07 -10.68 -12.34
C LEU A 294 5.44 -11.28 -11.07
N ALA A 295 4.17 -11.70 -11.11
CA ALA A 295 3.48 -12.24 -9.94
C ALA A 295 4.13 -13.49 -9.34
N PRO A 296 4.60 -14.49 -10.14
CA PRO A 296 5.29 -15.65 -9.60
C PRO A 296 6.68 -15.36 -9.01
N LEU A 297 7.28 -14.22 -9.38
CA LEU A 297 8.56 -13.75 -8.85
C LEU A 297 8.39 -12.85 -7.62
N ALA A 298 7.16 -12.40 -7.36
CA ALA A 298 6.86 -11.58 -6.21
C ALA A 298 6.77 -12.46 -4.96
N GLN A 299 7.31 -11.96 -3.85
CA GLN A 299 7.11 -12.61 -2.56
C GLN A 299 5.61 -12.61 -2.20
N PRO A 300 4.99 -13.78 -1.92
CA PRO A 300 3.56 -13.85 -1.63
C PRO A 300 3.19 -13.12 -0.33
N GLU A 301 4.04 -13.23 0.71
CA GLU A 301 3.92 -12.56 2.01
C GLU A 301 5.10 -11.61 2.18
N LEU A 302 4.90 -10.30 1.97
CA LEU A 302 5.98 -9.32 1.79
C LEU A 302 6.95 -9.24 2.98
N LEU A 303 6.46 -9.49 4.19
CA LEU A 303 7.23 -9.36 5.43
C LEU A 303 6.84 -10.47 6.41
N ASN A 304 7.82 -11.29 6.80
CA ASN A 304 7.70 -12.24 7.90
C ASN A 304 8.29 -11.59 9.16
N SER A 305 7.47 -10.92 9.95
CA SER A 305 7.91 -10.34 11.23
C SER A 305 7.78 -11.40 12.33
N ALA A 306 8.85 -12.12 12.61
CA ALA A 306 8.92 -12.98 13.80
C ALA A 306 9.28 -12.12 15.03
N GLU A 307 8.34 -11.95 15.97
CA GLU A 307 8.68 -11.54 17.33
C GLU A 307 9.19 -12.76 18.09
N ALA A 308 10.50 -12.85 18.34
CA ALA A 308 11.06 -13.83 19.27
C ALA A 308 11.27 -13.16 20.64
N GLN A 309 10.59 -13.66 21.67
CA GLN A 309 10.93 -13.40 23.06
C GLN A 309 11.82 -14.53 23.56
N ASP A 310 13.13 -14.28 23.67
CA ASP A 310 14.04 -15.20 24.34
C ASP A 310 14.40 -14.72 25.75
N ARG A 311 14.37 -15.66 26.70
CA ARG A 311 14.85 -15.47 28.07
C ARG A 311 16.35 -15.76 28.10
N ILE A 312 17.14 -14.81 28.59
CA ILE A 312 18.56 -15.05 28.88
C ILE A 312 18.65 -15.66 30.29
N ASP A 313 19.10 -16.91 30.39
CA ASP A 313 19.60 -17.47 31.64
C ASP A 313 21.04 -16.97 31.85
N THR A 314 21.24 -16.11 32.84
CA THR A 314 22.58 -15.64 33.25
C THR A 314 23.31 -16.75 34.01
N LEU A 315 24.34 -17.33 33.40
CA LEU A 315 25.39 -18.09 34.08
C LEU A 315 26.63 -17.22 34.22
N GLY A 316 26.95 -16.82 35.46
CA GLY A 316 28.29 -16.37 35.84
C GLY A 316 28.41 -14.92 36.29
N ASP A 317 28.95 -14.76 37.50
CA ASP A 317 29.17 -13.52 38.23
C ASP A 317 30.50 -12.88 37.78
N VAL A 318 30.46 -12.08 36.70
CA VAL A 318 31.59 -11.22 36.31
C VAL A 318 31.03 -9.93 35.72
N THR A 319 31.35 -8.79 36.32
CA THR A 319 31.13 -7.45 35.77
C THR A 319 32.27 -7.09 34.81
N PRO A 320 32.04 -6.91 33.50
CA PRO A 320 33.00 -6.27 32.61
C PRO A 320 32.57 -4.83 32.32
N ASP A 321 33.40 -3.90 32.78
CA ASP A 321 33.36 -2.49 32.45
C ASP A 321 34.04 -2.31 31.07
N LEU A 322 33.27 -2.47 29.99
CA LEU A 322 33.77 -2.27 28.61
C LEU A 322 32.73 -1.55 27.76
N THR A 323 33.06 -0.31 27.41
CA THR A 323 32.35 0.57 26.50
C THR A 323 32.62 0.15 25.05
N THR A 324 31.67 -0.61 24.48
CA THR A 324 31.46 -0.86 23.03
C THR A 324 32.69 -1.25 22.20
N VAL A 325 32.78 -2.53 21.82
CA VAL A 325 33.66 -3.01 20.74
C VAL A 325 32.80 -3.61 19.63
N ILE A 326 32.95 -3.11 18.39
CA ILE A 326 32.35 -3.67 17.18
C ILE A 326 33.46 -4.38 16.40
N ALA A 327 33.30 -5.67 16.14
CA ALA A 327 34.13 -6.42 15.20
C ALA A 327 33.25 -7.39 14.38
N PRO A 328 33.31 -7.36 13.04
CA PRO A 328 32.62 -8.33 12.20
C PRO A 328 33.35 -9.67 12.22
N VAL A 329 32.61 -10.77 12.32
CA VAL A 329 33.14 -12.13 12.17
C VAL A 329 32.47 -12.79 10.96
N SER A 330 33.25 -13.08 9.92
CA SER A 330 32.85 -13.87 8.76
C SER A 330 32.69 -15.34 9.13
N ARG A 331 31.66 -16.02 8.61
CA ARG A 331 31.51 -17.47 8.76
C ARG A 331 32.65 -18.20 8.03
N GLU A 332 33.37 -19.06 8.75
CA GLU A 332 34.11 -20.16 8.13
C GLU A 332 33.12 -21.21 7.62
N ILE A 333 33.36 -21.66 6.40
CA ILE A 333 32.62 -22.73 5.74
C ILE A 333 33.10 -24.05 6.36
N VAL A 334 32.17 -24.85 6.88
CA VAL A 334 32.42 -26.28 7.17
C VAL A 334 31.80 -27.11 6.07
#